data_AF-Q4D9B4-F1
#
_entry.id   AF-Q4D9B4-F1
#
_cell.length_a   1.000
_cell.length_b   1.000
_cell.length_c   1.000
_cell.angle_alpha   90.00
_cell.angle_beta   90.00
_cell.angle_gamma   90.00
#
_symmetry.space_group_name_H-M   'P 1'
#
loop_
_entity.id
_entity.type
_entity.pdbx_description
1 polymer ?
#
loop_
_entity_poly.entity_id
_entity_poly.type
_entity_poly.pdbx_seq_one_letter_code
_entity_poly.pdbx_strand_id
1 'polypeptide(L)'
;MSLSCYLRLPIGLIVVLFLCTQTFGPPVAEQQISESIRSITAQYKKLVERAINETMRSLMDHVDSNRDGQIQLEEFQSLAAAALQRVRNVRPITQEIGLAFSHITWTELMWRYFLLQLLFLFSLFVLENLRCLIFTAPRRLLLDDSYLTTTPPEVGPEIALTYDTPWTTYERLKMAFFAATGLLFLRIFFLLFFAVLATFFMSLCGWRGRTRRGNPLWFAVWSNVATVLAHIGSVFAGVYHIKVFGRFADASECKVMIGNHSCIMEVIILFIMGNFPSFVTRKENCEKVPFFADVAECLSAIIVDRKDVNSRQQTADAIGARAKDRNPKSPQLLVFPEGTTSNQRALFMFKKGAMVPGEPLQMVCVSFPYKHFNPCWTGRPCGGNSFSDLLMRLCSQFVNHLELRALPVYTPTEEERKDPALYAKHCQQMMATVLRCSVSSCKYSDYESISTGKSRS
;
A
#
# COMPACT_ATOMS: atom_id res chain seq x y z
N MET A 1 19.41 12.13 -3.18
CA MET A 1 18.63 10.93 -3.53
C MET A 1 19.52 9.71 -3.33
N SER A 2 19.11 8.76 -2.49
CA SER A 2 19.82 7.47 -2.32
C SER A 2 19.84 6.72 -3.66
N LEU A 3 20.90 5.95 -3.94
CA LEU A 3 21.03 5.07 -5.12
C LEU A 3 19.77 4.20 -5.32
N SER A 4 19.06 3.86 -4.24
CA SER A 4 17.79 3.14 -4.24
C SER A 4 16.69 3.82 -5.06
N CYS A 5 16.62 5.16 -5.09
CA CYS A 5 15.60 5.87 -5.88
C CYS A 5 15.80 5.64 -7.39
N TYR A 6 17.05 5.57 -7.85
CA TYR A 6 17.36 5.37 -9.27
C TYR A 6 17.08 3.95 -9.75
N LEU A 7 17.14 2.96 -8.86
CA LEU A 7 16.87 1.55 -9.19
C LEU A 7 15.37 1.24 -9.25
N ARG A 8 14.52 1.97 -8.51
CA ARG A 8 13.07 1.72 -8.47
C ARG A 8 12.40 1.86 -9.83
N LEU A 9 12.73 2.90 -10.58
CA LEU A 9 12.10 3.16 -11.88
C LEU A 9 12.46 2.11 -12.95
N PRO A 10 13.75 1.76 -13.17
CA PRO A 10 14.13 0.65 -14.05
C PRO A 10 13.49 -0.68 -13.64
N ILE A 11 13.49 -1.01 -12.35
CA ILE A 11 12.85 -2.24 -11.86
C ILE A 11 11.35 -2.22 -12.16
N GLY A 12 10.67 -1.12 -11.88
CA GLY A 12 9.25 -0.96 -12.18
C GLY A 12 8.94 -1.11 -13.67
N LEU A 13 9.77 -0.51 -14.54
CA LEU A 13 9.63 -0.64 -15.99
C LEU A 13 9.85 -2.07 -16.48
N ILE A 14 10.84 -2.78 -15.95
CA ILE A 14 11.08 -4.20 -16.26
C ILE A 14 9.87 -5.05 -15.87
N VAL A 15 9.30 -4.81 -14.68
CA VAL A 15 8.10 -5.53 -14.22
C VAL A 15 6.90 -5.22 -15.11
N VAL A 16 6.68 -3.95 -15.48
CA VAL A 16 5.61 -3.56 -16.41
C VAL A 16 5.79 -4.23 -17.76
N LEU A 17 7.01 -4.24 -18.33
CA LEU A 17 7.31 -4.91 -19.60
C LEU A 17 7.04 -6.41 -19.50
N PHE A 18 7.50 -7.06 -18.43
CA PHE A 18 7.22 -8.47 -18.18
C PHE A 18 5.70 -8.75 -18.12
N LEU A 19 4.96 -7.95 -17.34
CA LEU A 19 3.51 -8.08 -17.21
C LEU A 19 2.79 -7.82 -18.54
N CYS A 20 3.22 -6.85 -19.34
CA CYS A 20 2.70 -6.62 -20.69
C CYS A 20 2.90 -7.87 -21.56
N THR A 21 4.10 -8.46 -21.56
CA THR A 21 4.39 -9.67 -22.33
C THR A 21 3.53 -10.86 -21.87
N GLN A 22 3.32 -11.03 -20.56
CA GLN A 22 2.48 -12.11 -20.04
C GLN A 22 0.98 -11.87 -20.29
N THR A 23 0.53 -10.61 -20.29
CA THR A 23 -0.89 -10.25 -20.45
C THR A 23 -1.33 -10.25 -21.91
N PHE A 24 -0.51 -9.67 -22.78
CA PHE A 24 -0.80 -9.46 -24.21
C PHE A 24 -0.03 -10.39 -25.14
N GLY A 25 0.82 -11.26 -24.58
CA GLY A 25 1.50 -12.30 -25.33
C GLY A 25 0.51 -13.26 -26.02
N PRO A 26 0.96 -13.89 -27.12
CA PRO A 26 0.14 -14.82 -27.87
C PRO A 26 -0.34 -15.94 -26.93
N PRO A 27 -1.64 -16.27 -26.85
CA PRO A 27 -2.07 -17.47 -26.14
C PRO A 27 -1.34 -18.69 -26.70
N VAL A 28 -1.06 -19.68 -25.86
CA VAL A 28 -0.46 -20.95 -26.31
C VAL A 28 -1.28 -21.58 -27.45
N ALA A 29 -2.58 -21.29 -27.50
CA ALA A 29 -3.51 -21.71 -28.54
C ALA A 29 -3.70 -20.70 -29.71
N GLU A 30 -2.94 -19.61 -29.83
CA GLU A 30 -3.16 -18.61 -30.89
C GLU A 30 -3.00 -19.21 -32.28
N GLN A 31 -2.00 -20.07 -32.49
CA GLN A 31 -1.85 -20.79 -33.75
C GLN A 31 -3.07 -21.63 -34.05
N GLN A 32 -3.59 -22.40 -33.09
CA GLN A 32 -4.80 -23.21 -33.28
C GLN A 32 -6.03 -22.35 -33.56
N ILE A 33 -6.25 -21.25 -32.83
CA ILE A 33 -7.37 -20.35 -33.05
C ILE A 33 -7.25 -19.67 -34.42
N SER A 34 -6.05 -19.21 -34.80
CA SER A 34 -5.79 -18.57 -36.10
C SER A 34 -5.96 -19.56 -37.25
N GLU A 35 -5.47 -20.80 -37.10
CA GLU A 35 -5.64 -21.88 -38.08
C GLU A 35 -7.10 -22.28 -38.22
N SER A 36 -7.85 -22.37 -37.11
CA SER A 36 -9.30 -22.60 -37.14
C SER A 36 -10.01 -21.47 -37.88
N ILE A 37 -9.75 -20.19 -37.54
CA ILE A 37 -10.35 -19.03 -38.22
C ILE A 37 -9.99 -19.02 -39.72
N ARG A 38 -8.74 -19.33 -40.08
CA ARG A 38 -8.31 -19.44 -41.49
C ARG A 38 -9.01 -20.58 -42.21
N SER A 39 -9.13 -21.74 -41.57
CA SER A 39 -9.82 -22.93 -42.11
C SER A 39 -11.29 -22.61 -42.39
N ILE A 40 -11.98 -21.98 -41.44
CA ILE A 40 -13.36 -21.52 -41.56
C ILE A 40 -13.51 -20.54 -42.72
N THR A 41 -12.63 -19.53 -42.78
CA THR A 41 -12.64 -18.53 -43.85
C THR A 41 -12.41 -19.17 -45.22
N ALA A 42 -11.50 -20.15 -45.30
CA ALA A 42 -11.22 -20.90 -46.52
C ALA A 42 -12.39 -21.81 -46.95
N GLN A 43 -13.06 -22.46 -45.99
CA GLN A 43 -14.26 -23.26 -46.24
C GLN A 43 -15.42 -22.39 -46.74
N TYR A 44 -15.64 -21.24 -46.12
CA TYR A 44 -16.64 -20.27 -46.55
C TYR A 44 -16.35 -19.74 -47.96
N LYS A 45 -15.09 -19.40 -48.25
CA LYS A 45 -14.66 -18.98 -49.59
C LYS A 45 -14.94 -20.06 -50.63
N LYS A 46 -14.58 -21.32 -50.35
CA LYS A 46 -14.87 -22.47 -51.25
C LYS A 46 -16.37 -22.68 -51.46
N LEU A 47 -17.18 -22.48 -50.43
CA LEU A 47 -18.64 -22.60 -50.53
C LEU A 47 -19.23 -21.51 -51.45
N VAL A 48 -18.78 -20.26 -51.28
CA VAL A 48 -19.19 -19.13 -52.13
C VAL A 48 -18.76 -19.37 -53.59
N GLU A 49 -17.52 -19.81 -53.81
CA GLU A 49 -17.02 -20.14 -55.17
C GLU A 49 -17.83 -21.26 -55.82
N ARG A 50 -18.17 -22.33 -55.08
CA ARG A 50 -19.03 -23.41 -55.60
C ARG A 50 -20.41 -22.90 -55.96
N ALA A 51 -21.04 -22.12 -55.08
CA ALA A 51 -22.37 -21.57 -55.34
C ALA A 51 -22.38 -20.69 -56.61
N ILE A 52 -21.36 -19.84 -56.79
CA ILE A 52 -21.22 -19.02 -58.00
C ILE A 52 -21.02 -19.88 -59.24
N ASN A 53 -20.11 -20.87 -59.19
CA ASN A 53 -19.82 -21.74 -60.32
C ASN A 53 -21.02 -22.60 -60.72
N GLU A 54 -21.78 -23.13 -59.77
CA GLU A 54 -23.02 -23.87 -60.04
C GLU A 54 -24.07 -22.97 -60.69
N THR A 55 -24.19 -21.72 -60.24
CA THR A 55 -25.09 -20.72 -60.82
C THR A 55 -24.71 -20.41 -62.26
N MET A 56 -23.41 -20.20 -62.53
CA MET A 56 -22.91 -19.95 -63.88
C MET A 56 -23.12 -21.15 -64.81
N ARG A 57 -22.84 -22.38 -64.35
CA ARG A 57 -23.09 -23.59 -65.15
C ARG A 57 -24.56 -23.75 -65.48
N SER A 58 -25.44 -23.60 -64.49
CA SER A 58 -26.88 -23.68 -64.71
C SER A 58 -27.36 -22.63 -65.71
N LEU A 59 -26.74 -21.45 -65.73
CA LEU A 59 -27.03 -20.41 -66.71
C LEU A 59 -26.57 -20.81 -68.11
N MET A 60 -25.35 -21.35 -68.23
CA MET A 60 -24.80 -21.82 -69.50
C MET A 60 -25.61 -22.97 -70.09
N ASP A 61 -25.98 -23.96 -69.27
CA ASP A 61 -26.80 -25.09 -69.69
C ASP A 61 -28.18 -24.63 -70.20
N HIS A 62 -28.75 -23.57 -69.61
CA HIS A 62 -30.01 -22.98 -70.08
C HIS A 62 -29.85 -22.26 -71.43
N VAL A 63 -28.80 -21.46 -71.59
CA VAL A 63 -28.49 -20.75 -72.84
C VAL A 63 -28.27 -21.75 -73.99
N ASP A 64 -27.56 -22.84 -73.74
CA ASP A 64 -27.32 -23.89 -74.72
C ASP A 64 -28.61 -24.63 -75.10
N SER A 65 -29.54 -24.79 -74.14
CA SER A 65 -30.83 -25.46 -74.37
C SER A 65 -31.84 -24.60 -75.16
N ASN A 66 -31.84 -23.28 -74.95
CA ASN A 66 -32.84 -22.38 -75.54
C ASN A 66 -32.51 -21.96 -76.99
N ARG A 67 -31.28 -22.15 -77.47
CA ARG A 67 -30.80 -21.82 -78.84
C ARG A 67 -31.06 -20.38 -79.33
N ASP A 68 -31.62 -19.51 -78.50
CA ASP A 68 -31.92 -18.12 -78.80
C ASP A 68 -30.78 -17.18 -78.42
N GLY A 69 -29.78 -17.68 -77.68
CA GLY A 69 -28.63 -16.91 -77.21
C GLY A 69 -29.02 -15.78 -76.25
N GLN A 70 -30.25 -15.78 -75.72
CA GLN A 70 -30.75 -14.73 -74.84
C GLN A 70 -30.90 -15.26 -73.42
N ILE A 71 -30.28 -14.57 -72.47
CA ILE A 71 -30.48 -14.82 -71.04
C ILE A 71 -31.65 -13.95 -70.59
N GLN A 72 -32.76 -14.56 -70.18
CA GLN A 72 -33.85 -13.80 -69.58
C GLN A 72 -33.42 -13.29 -68.19
N LEU A 73 -33.57 -11.98 -67.97
CA LEU A 73 -33.14 -11.32 -66.73
C LEU A 73 -33.82 -11.94 -65.49
N GLU A 74 -35.07 -12.38 -65.62
CA GLU A 74 -35.85 -13.00 -64.54
C GLU A 74 -35.24 -14.36 -64.11
N GLU A 75 -34.77 -15.16 -65.07
CA GLU A 75 -34.11 -16.44 -64.78
C GLU A 75 -32.77 -16.22 -64.07
N PHE A 76 -31.97 -15.26 -64.55
CA PHE A 76 -30.72 -14.88 -63.89
C PHE A 76 -30.97 -14.43 -62.45
N GLN A 77 -31.99 -13.61 -62.22
CA GLN A 77 -32.37 -13.16 -60.87
C GLN A 77 -32.80 -14.33 -59.99
N SER A 78 -33.56 -15.30 -60.52
CA SER A 78 -34.00 -16.47 -59.77
C SER A 78 -32.82 -17.36 -59.34
N LEU A 79 -31.87 -17.62 -60.24
CA LEU A 79 -30.67 -18.41 -60.01
C LEU A 79 -29.73 -17.71 -59.03
N ALA A 80 -29.53 -16.39 -59.19
CA ALA A 80 -28.75 -15.57 -58.27
C ALA A 80 -29.38 -15.53 -56.87
N ALA A 81 -30.71 -15.43 -56.77
CA ALA A 81 -31.43 -15.46 -55.50
C ALA A 81 -31.27 -16.82 -54.80
N ALA A 82 -31.37 -17.93 -55.54
CA ALA A 82 -31.13 -19.27 -55.00
C ALA A 82 -29.68 -19.44 -54.50
N ALA A 83 -28.71 -18.91 -55.23
CA ALA A 83 -27.30 -18.92 -54.82
C ALA A 83 -27.07 -18.10 -53.55
N LEU A 84 -27.63 -16.89 -53.49
CA LEU A 84 -27.62 -16.03 -52.30
C LEU A 84 -28.29 -16.72 -51.10
N GLN A 85 -29.38 -17.46 -51.32
CA GLN A 85 -30.06 -18.20 -50.25
C GLN A 85 -29.20 -19.36 -49.73
N ARG A 86 -28.50 -20.10 -50.61
CA ARG A 86 -27.53 -21.15 -50.21
C ARG A 86 -26.40 -20.57 -49.35
N VAL A 87 -25.84 -19.43 -49.76
CA VAL A 87 -24.78 -18.75 -48.99
C VAL A 87 -25.32 -18.20 -47.66
N ARG A 88 -26.53 -17.61 -47.66
CA ARG A 88 -27.15 -17.01 -46.47
C ARG A 88 -27.57 -18.04 -45.41
N ASN A 89 -27.87 -19.27 -45.82
CA ASN A 89 -28.20 -20.37 -44.91
C ASN A 89 -26.96 -20.93 -44.19
N VAL A 90 -25.75 -20.64 -44.69
CA VAL A 90 -24.52 -20.95 -43.97
C VAL A 90 -24.25 -19.79 -43.00
N ARG A 91 -24.53 -20.03 -41.71
CA ARG A 91 -24.15 -19.13 -40.61
C ARG A 91 -22.88 -19.67 -39.92
N PRO A 92 -21.68 -19.55 -40.52
CA PRO A 92 -20.48 -20.11 -39.90
C PRO A 92 -20.04 -19.29 -38.67
N ILE A 93 -20.48 -18.03 -38.58
CA ILE A 93 -19.89 -17.03 -37.69
C ILE A 93 -20.24 -17.26 -36.21
N THR A 94 -21.39 -17.81 -35.83
CA THR A 94 -21.78 -17.86 -34.39
C THR A 94 -21.30 -19.11 -33.66
N GLN A 95 -21.37 -20.28 -34.29
CA GLN A 95 -20.97 -21.55 -33.64
C GLN A 95 -19.46 -21.70 -33.57
N GLU A 96 -18.76 -21.29 -34.63
CA GLU A 96 -17.31 -21.48 -34.71
C GLU A 96 -16.54 -20.39 -33.96
N ILE A 97 -17.07 -19.17 -33.85
CA ILE A 97 -16.56 -18.16 -32.89
C ILE A 97 -16.76 -18.66 -31.46
N GLY A 98 -17.91 -19.28 -31.14
CA GLY A 98 -18.14 -19.92 -29.85
C GLY A 98 -17.11 -21.02 -29.55
N LEU A 99 -16.74 -21.81 -30.56
CA LEU A 99 -15.67 -22.83 -30.47
C LEU A 99 -14.28 -22.21 -30.32
N ALA A 100 -13.97 -21.14 -31.07
CA ALA A 100 -12.71 -20.39 -30.94
C ALA A 100 -12.54 -19.81 -29.52
N PHE A 101 -13.61 -19.28 -28.93
CA PHE A 101 -13.61 -18.83 -27.52
C PHE A 101 -13.65 -19.99 -26.52
N SER A 102 -14.15 -21.18 -26.89
CA SER A 102 -14.11 -22.37 -26.03
C SER A 102 -12.69 -22.89 -25.76
N HIS A 103 -11.73 -22.54 -26.63
CA HIS A 103 -10.31 -22.84 -26.42
C HIS A 103 -9.66 -21.93 -25.36
N ILE A 104 -10.24 -20.76 -25.06
CA ILE A 104 -9.79 -19.94 -23.94
C ILE A 104 -10.39 -20.51 -22.67
N THR A 105 -9.56 -21.22 -21.92
CA THR A 105 -9.99 -21.77 -20.64
C THR A 105 -10.32 -20.63 -19.66
N TRP A 106 -11.33 -20.83 -18.79
CA TRP A 106 -11.61 -19.87 -17.71
C TRP A 106 -10.36 -19.57 -16.87
N THR A 107 -9.48 -20.56 -16.71
CA THR A 107 -8.17 -20.41 -16.07
C THR A 107 -7.27 -19.39 -16.77
N GLU A 108 -7.17 -19.43 -18.10
CA GLU A 108 -6.40 -18.44 -18.87
C GLU A 108 -7.01 -17.04 -18.77
N LEU A 109 -8.33 -16.93 -18.85
CA LEU A 109 -9.02 -15.64 -18.72
C LEU A 109 -8.79 -15.04 -17.32
N MET A 110 -8.94 -15.85 -16.26
CA MET A 110 -8.70 -15.42 -14.88
C MET A 110 -7.23 -15.04 -14.65
N TRP A 111 -6.30 -15.80 -15.24
CA TRP A 111 -4.88 -15.48 -15.16
C TRP A 111 -4.54 -14.16 -15.86
N ARG A 112 -5.04 -13.93 -17.08
CA ARG A 112 -4.87 -12.66 -17.80
C ARG A 112 -5.52 -11.50 -17.05
N TYR A 113 -6.70 -11.70 -16.45
CA TYR A 113 -7.35 -10.70 -15.62
C TYR A 113 -6.53 -10.35 -14.37
N PHE A 114 -5.95 -11.34 -13.69
CA PHE A 114 -5.04 -11.13 -12.57
C PHE A 114 -3.79 -10.36 -13.01
N LEU A 115 -3.18 -10.73 -14.13
CA LEU A 115 -2.03 -10.03 -14.70
C LEU A 115 -2.36 -8.59 -15.10
N LEU A 116 -3.54 -8.34 -15.67
CA LEU A 116 -4.01 -7.00 -16.02
C LEU A 116 -4.16 -6.11 -14.77
N GLN A 117 -4.68 -6.67 -13.68
CA GLN A 117 -4.73 -5.95 -12.40
C GLN A 117 -3.34 -5.62 -11.88
N LEU A 118 -2.40 -6.58 -11.89
CA LEU A 118 -1.01 -6.31 -11.52
C LEU A 118 -0.38 -5.25 -12.42
N LEU A 119 -0.59 -5.33 -13.74
CA LEU A 119 -0.08 -4.36 -14.71
C LEU A 119 -0.58 -2.95 -14.38
N PHE A 120 -1.87 -2.79 -14.06
CA PHE A 120 -2.43 -1.51 -13.64
C PHE A 120 -1.74 -0.99 -12.36
N LEU A 121 -1.55 -1.84 -11.34
CA LEU A 121 -0.90 -1.47 -10.09
C LEU A 121 0.56 -1.05 -10.26
N PHE A 122 1.33 -1.79 -11.06
CA PHE A 122 2.72 -1.46 -11.36
C PHE A 122 2.85 -0.24 -12.28
N SER A 123 1.85 0.01 -13.14
CA SER A 123 1.77 1.25 -13.91
C SER A 123 1.61 2.47 -12.99
N LEU A 124 0.75 2.40 -11.96
CA LEU A 124 0.63 3.45 -10.94
C LEU A 124 1.96 3.68 -10.20
N PHE A 125 2.68 2.60 -9.86
CA PHE A 125 4.00 2.68 -9.25
C PHE A 125 5.00 3.43 -10.13
N VAL A 126 5.09 3.08 -11.43
CA VAL A 126 5.99 3.75 -12.39
C VAL A 126 5.62 5.21 -12.56
N LEU A 127 4.32 5.51 -12.73
CA LEU A 127 3.81 6.87 -12.89
C LEU A 127 4.15 7.75 -11.68
N GLU A 128 3.98 7.24 -10.46
CA GLU A 128 4.27 8.01 -9.25
C GLU A 128 5.78 8.25 -9.05
N ASN A 129 6.62 7.25 -9.34
CA ASN A 129 8.08 7.43 -9.27
C ASN A 129 8.56 8.42 -10.34
N LEU A 130 8.01 8.37 -11.56
CA LEU A 130 8.30 9.35 -12.62
C LEU A 130 7.84 10.76 -12.22
N ARG A 131 6.63 10.88 -11.66
CA ARG A 131 6.09 12.16 -11.16
C ARG A 131 6.99 12.75 -10.07
N CYS A 132 7.51 11.94 -9.15
CA CYS A 132 8.43 12.39 -8.09
C CYS A 132 9.80 12.85 -8.63
N LEU A 133 10.25 12.31 -9.77
CA LEU A 133 11.49 12.73 -10.42
C LEU A 133 11.33 14.09 -11.12
N ILE A 134 10.17 14.33 -11.74
CA ILE A 134 9.91 15.55 -12.53
C ILE A 134 9.40 16.69 -11.66
N PHE A 135 8.52 16.40 -10.70
CA PHE A 135 7.81 17.40 -9.92
C PHE A 135 8.12 17.28 -8.42
N THR A 136 8.55 18.39 -7.82
CA THR A 136 8.55 18.57 -6.37
C THR A 136 7.13 18.88 -5.91
N ALA A 137 6.33 17.83 -5.69
CA ALA A 137 4.98 17.98 -5.13
C ALA A 137 4.99 18.87 -3.86
N PRO A 138 3.92 19.63 -3.57
CA PRO A 138 3.84 20.43 -2.36
C PRO A 138 4.15 19.55 -1.14
N ARG A 139 5.13 19.98 -0.36
CA ARG A 139 5.58 19.26 0.84
C ARG A 139 4.74 19.72 2.02
N ARG A 140 4.39 18.78 2.90
CA ARG A 140 3.74 19.08 4.16
C ARG A 140 4.76 19.34 5.27
N LEU A 141 5.88 18.62 5.26
CA LEU A 141 6.94 18.82 6.25
C LEU A 141 7.71 20.12 5.99
N LEU A 142 7.91 20.94 7.04
CA LEU A 142 8.94 21.97 7.03
C LEU A 142 10.31 21.31 7.01
N LEU A 143 11.25 21.88 6.24
CA LEU A 143 12.63 21.39 6.14
C LEU A 143 13.68 22.37 6.69
N ASP A 144 13.27 23.59 7.03
CA ASP A 144 14.12 24.56 7.73
C ASP A 144 14.21 24.23 9.23
N ASP A 145 14.96 25.05 9.95
CA ASP A 145 15.17 24.93 11.41
C ASP A 145 14.23 25.83 12.23
N SER A 146 13.13 26.32 11.64
CA SER A 146 12.14 27.15 12.34
C SER A 146 11.50 26.45 13.54
N TYR A 147 11.54 25.11 13.59
CA TYR A 147 11.05 24.33 14.72
C TYR A 147 11.79 24.61 16.03
N LEU A 148 13.01 25.15 15.98
CA LEU A 148 13.77 25.52 17.18
C LEU A 148 13.25 26.78 17.87
N THR A 149 12.53 27.65 17.15
CA THR A 149 12.11 28.98 17.64
C THR A 149 10.61 29.21 17.56
N THR A 150 9.93 28.53 16.65
CA THR A 150 8.50 28.74 16.38
C THR A 150 7.65 27.95 17.35
N THR A 151 6.69 28.62 17.99
CA THR A 151 5.68 27.97 18.81
C THR A 151 4.44 27.67 17.95
N PRO A 152 4.03 26.40 17.81
CA PRO A 152 2.81 26.05 17.08
C PRO A 152 1.55 26.49 17.85
N PRO A 153 0.43 26.73 17.15
CA PRO A 153 -0.83 27.08 17.80
C PRO A 153 -1.35 25.94 18.68
N GLU A 154 -1.95 26.28 19.82
CA GLU A 154 -2.63 25.34 20.70
C GLU A 154 -4.13 25.28 20.37
N VAL A 155 -4.69 24.07 20.29
CA VAL A 155 -6.10 23.83 19.94
C VAL A 155 -6.77 22.88 20.92
N GLY A 156 -8.09 23.02 21.04
CA GLY A 156 -8.90 22.20 21.92
C GLY A 156 -9.30 20.86 21.31
N PRO A 157 -10.12 20.08 22.06
CA PRO A 157 -10.67 18.80 21.62
C PRO A 157 -11.42 18.84 20.29
N GLU A 158 -12.05 19.97 19.95
CA GLU A 158 -12.83 20.17 18.73
C GLU A 158 -12.01 20.02 17.44
N ILE A 159 -10.71 20.30 17.50
CA ILE A 159 -9.78 20.03 16.39
C ILE A 159 -9.03 18.73 16.60
N ALA A 160 -8.56 18.45 17.83
CA ALA A 160 -7.70 17.31 18.12
C ALA A 160 -8.43 15.95 18.03
N LEU A 161 -9.71 15.90 18.41
CA LEU A 161 -10.55 14.69 18.44
C LEU A 161 -11.54 14.62 17.28
N THR A 162 -11.30 15.36 16.20
CA THR A 162 -12.18 15.38 15.02
C THR A 162 -11.46 14.81 13.80
N TYR A 163 -12.12 13.89 13.09
CA TYR A 163 -11.67 13.41 11.79
C TYR A 163 -12.23 14.29 10.66
N ASP A 164 -11.37 14.65 9.71
CA ASP A 164 -11.62 15.72 8.74
C ASP A 164 -11.98 15.25 7.33
N THR A 165 -11.92 13.94 7.05
CA THR A 165 -12.21 13.39 5.71
C THR A 165 -13.36 12.39 5.73
N PRO A 166 -14.63 12.83 5.85
CA PRO A 166 -15.79 11.95 5.84
C PRO A 166 -15.96 11.22 4.49
N TRP A 167 -16.87 10.24 4.44
CA TRP A 167 -17.18 9.48 3.23
C TRP A 167 -17.91 10.32 2.18
N THR A 168 -17.14 11.06 1.39
CA THR A 168 -17.62 11.83 0.23
C THR A 168 -18.10 10.90 -0.89
N THR A 169 -18.91 11.44 -1.82
CA THR A 169 -19.33 10.72 -3.03
C THR A 169 -18.13 10.23 -3.83
N TYR A 170 -17.06 11.03 -3.93
CA TYR A 170 -15.82 10.63 -4.59
C TYR A 170 -15.18 9.39 -3.95
N GLU A 171 -15.02 9.37 -2.61
CA GLU A 171 -14.43 8.21 -1.93
C GLU A 171 -15.29 6.95 -2.10
N ARG A 172 -16.62 7.08 -2.07
CA ARG A 172 -17.54 5.95 -2.28
C ARG A 172 -17.47 5.40 -3.70
N LEU A 173 -17.50 6.27 -4.72
CA LEU A 173 -17.40 5.87 -6.13
C LEU A 173 -16.03 5.25 -6.45
N LYS A 174 -14.95 5.84 -5.94
CA LYS A 174 -13.59 5.29 -6.08
C LYS A 174 -13.50 3.90 -5.44
N MET A 175 -14.03 3.72 -4.23
CA MET A 175 -14.05 2.41 -3.58
C MET A 175 -14.89 1.40 -4.36
N ALA A 176 -16.07 1.80 -4.85
CA ALA A 176 -16.91 0.95 -5.69
C ALA A 176 -16.19 0.51 -6.97
N PHE A 177 -15.46 1.42 -7.63
CA PHE A 177 -14.63 1.09 -8.78
C PHE A 177 -13.54 0.07 -8.43
N PHE A 178 -12.77 0.29 -7.36
CA PHE A 178 -11.73 -0.64 -6.91
C PHE A 178 -12.29 -2.01 -6.51
N ALA A 179 -13.49 -2.05 -5.92
CA ALA A 179 -14.16 -3.30 -5.55
C ALA A 179 -14.67 -4.05 -6.80
N ALA A 180 -15.38 -3.35 -7.70
CA ALA A 180 -15.96 -3.93 -8.91
C ALA A 180 -14.89 -4.48 -9.88
N THR A 181 -13.72 -3.85 -9.93
CA THR A 181 -12.57 -4.28 -10.75
C THR A 181 -11.68 -5.32 -10.07
N GLY A 182 -12.03 -5.80 -8.87
CA GLY A 182 -11.22 -6.77 -8.12
C GLY A 182 -9.95 -6.20 -7.45
N LEU A 183 -9.50 -4.99 -7.85
CA LEU A 183 -8.27 -4.36 -7.37
C LEU A 183 -8.22 -4.22 -5.85
N LEU A 184 -9.35 -3.92 -5.19
CA LEU A 184 -9.43 -3.79 -3.74
C LEU A 184 -9.05 -5.10 -3.04
N PHE A 185 -9.66 -6.20 -3.48
CA PHE A 185 -9.46 -7.52 -2.87
C PHE A 185 -8.05 -8.02 -3.13
N LEU A 186 -7.53 -7.82 -4.34
CA LEU A 186 -6.15 -8.14 -4.71
C LEU A 186 -5.15 -7.40 -3.80
N ARG A 187 -5.34 -6.10 -3.62
CA ARG A 187 -4.47 -5.27 -2.78
C ARG A 187 -4.54 -5.67 -1.32
N ILE A 188 -5.74 -5.89 -0.76
CA ILE A 188 -5.90 -6.35 0.62
C ILE A 188 -5.19 -7.70 0.81
N PHE A 189 -5.42 -8.66 -0.10
CA PHE A 189 -4.79 -9.97 -0.04
C PHE A 189 -3.26 -9.85 -0.01
N PHE A 190 -2.66 -9.16 -0.98
CA PHE A 190 -1.21 -9.05 -1.04
C PHE A 190 -0.63 -8.20 0.10
N LEU A 191 -1.30 -7.12 0.51
CA LEU A 191 -0.86 -6.34 1.66
C LEU A 191 -0.78 -7.21 2.93
N LEU A 192 -1.82 -7.98 3.22
CA LEU A 192 -1.85 -8.87 4.38
C LEU A 192 -0.87 -10.03 4.22
N PHE A 193 -0.79 -10.64 3.05
CA PHE A 193 0.16 -11.71 2.74
C PHE A 193 1.60 -11.27 2.98
N PHE A 194 2.02 -10.15 2.39
CA PHE A 194 3.38 -9.62 2.56
C PHE A 194 3.62 -9.10 3.97
N ALA A 195 2.61 -8.56 4.67
CA ALA A 195 2.74 -8.18 6.07
C ALA A 195 3.00 -9.40 6.98
N VAL A 196 2.21 -10.46 6.84
CA VAL A 196 2.39 -11.72 7.60
C VAL A 196 3.74 -12.35 7.26
N LEU A 197 4.11 -12.38 5.98
CA LEU A 197 5.38 -12.93 5.54
C LEU A 197 6.57 -12.11 6.08
N ALA A 198 6.49 -10.78 6.06
CA ALA A 198 7.51 -9.91 6.66
C ALA A 198 7.63 -10.15 8.17
N THR A 199 6.52 -10.29 8.90
CA THR A 199 6.56 -10.62 10.34
C THR A 199 7.13 -12.00 10.62
N PHE A 200 6.83 -12.99 9.77
CA PHE A 200 7.42 -14.32 9.85
C PHE A 200 8.94 -14.28 9.64
N PHE A 201 9.43 -13.60 8.62
CA PHE A 201 10.88 -13.48 8.42
C PHE A 201 11.55 -12.66 9.52
N MET A 202 10.87 -11.67 10.11
CA MET A 202 11.38 -10.99 11.30
C MET A 202 11.47 -11.91 12.52
N SER A 203 10.53 -12.84 12.71
CA SER A 203 10.63 -13.79 13.84
C SER A 203 11.82 -14.73 13.69
N LEU A 204 12.24 -15.05 12.46
CA LEU A 204 13.44 -15.85 12.21
C LEU A 204 14.73 -15.19 12.72
N CYS A 205 14.77 -13.86 12.89
CA CYS A 205 15.90 -13.17 13.52
C CYS A 205 16.19 -13.70 14.93
N GLY A 206 15.15 -14.11 15.66
CA GLY A 206 15.23 -14.66 17.02
C GLY A 206 15.38 -16.18 17.10
N TRP A 207 15.35 -16.87 15.95
CA TRP A 207 15.22 -18.33 15.92
C TRP A 207 16.35 -19.06 16.66
N ARG A 208 15.96 -20.02 17.51
CA ARG A 208 16.84 -20.76 18.44
C ARG A 208 17.56 -19.86 19.46
N GLY A 209 16.89 -18.83 19.98
CA GLY A 209 17.43 -17.94 21.02
C GLY A 209 18.53 -17.01 20.51
N ARG A 210 18.62 -16.80 19.19
CA ARG A 210 19.57 -15.84 18.62
C ARG A 210 19.15 -14.43 18.98
N THR A 211 20.13 -13.60 19.32
CA THR A 211 19.91 -12.18 19.59
C THR A 211 20.65 -11.33 18.57
N ARG A 212 20.17 -10.10 18.33
CA ARG A 212 20.88 -9.13 17.49
C ARG A 212 22.36 -8.97 17.90
N ARG A 213 22.64 -8.98 19.21
CA ARG A 213 23.99 -8.85 19.77
C ARG A 213 24.84 -10.08 19.50
N GLY A 214 24.28 -11.28 19.69
CA GLY A 214 25.00 -12.55 19.55
C GLY A 214 25.20 -12.98 18.10
N ASN A 215 24.32 -12.57 17.18
CA ASN A 215 24.39 -12.95 15.78
C ASN A 215 23.95 -11.82 14.84
N PRO A 216 24.78 -10.77 14.68
CA PRO A 216 24.41 -9.56 13.94
C PRO A 216 24.22 -9.83 12.44
N LEU A 217 25.01 -10.73 11.84
CA LEU A 217 24.86 -11.08 10.43
C LEU A 217 23.53 -11.80 10.16
N TRP A 218 23.17 -12.76 11.03
CA TRP A 218 21.88 -13.44 10.95
C TRP A 218 20.71 -12.46 11.06
N PHE A 219 20.79 -11.55 12.04
CA PHE A 219 19.81 -10.48 12.19
C PHE A 219 19.72 -9.63 10.91
N ALA A 220 20.85 -9.21 10.35
CA ALA A 220 20.90 -8.40 9.14
C ALA A 220 20.27 -9.11 7.94
N VAL A 221 20.56 -10.39 7.71
CA VAL A 221 19.98 -11.16 6.59
C VAL A 221 18.45 -11.17 6.66
N TRP A 222 17.89 -11.62 7.77
CA TRP A 222 16.44 -11.80 7.89
C TRP A 222 15.67 -10.49 8.01
N SER A 223 16.25 -9.48 8.67
CA SER A 223 15.66 -8.13 8.71
C SER A 223 15.67 -7.44 7.35
N ASN A 224 16.68 -7.67 6.51
CA ASN A 224 16.68 -7.18 5.13
C ASN A 224 15.63 -7.91 4.28
N VAL A 225 15.47 -9.23 4.43
CA VAL A 225 14.40 -9.98 3.74
C VAL A 225 13.03 -9.44 4.14
N ALA A 226 12.77 -9.27 5.44
CA ALA A 226 11.51 -8.67 5.92
C ALA A 226 11.31 -7.24 5.42
N THR A 227 12.39 -6.44 5.34
CA THR A 227 12.35 -5.08 4.78
C THR A 227 11.91 -5.10 3.32
N VAL A 228 12.47 -5.98 2.49
CA VAL A 228 12.08 -6.12 1.07
C VAL A 228 10.61 -6.50 0.96
N LEU A 229 10.16 -7.47 1.75
CA LEU A 229 8.76 -7.92 1.76
C LEU A 229 7.80 -6.82 2.21
N ALA A 230 8.14 -6.05 3.24
CA ALA A 230 7.33 -4.94 3.70
C ALA A 230 7.27 -3.80 2.67
N HIS A 231 8.36 -3.52 1.96
CA HIS A 231 8.35 -2.59 0.83
C HIS A 231 7.43 -3.08 -0.30
N ILE A 232 7.51 -4.35 -0.68
CA ILE A 232 6.59 -4.94 -1.67
C ILE A 232 5.14 -4.82 -1.20
N GLY A 233 4.85 -5.18 0.06
CA GLY A 233 3.52 -5.03 0.66
C GLY A 233 3.02 -3.58 0.63
N SER A 234 3.89 -2.61 0.88
CA SER A 234 3.53 -1.18 0.86
C SER A 234 3.07 -0.68 -0.52
N VAL A 235 3.56 -1.28 -1.62
CA VAL A 235 3.09 -1.00 -2.98
C VAL A 235 1.60 -1.37 -3.13
N PHE A 236 1.15 -2.47 -2.51
CA PHE A 236 -0.26 -2.86 -2.51
C PHE A 236 -1.13 -1.98 -1.61
N ALA A 237 -0.53 -1.33 -0.61
CA ALA A 237 -1.17 -0.23 0.12
C ALA A 237 -1.15 1.10 -0.65
N GLY A 238 -0.67 1.15 -1.90
CA GLY A 238 -0.58 2.37 -2.70
C GLY A 238 0.57 3.31 -2.31
N VAL A 239 1.49 2.88 -1.44
CA VAL A 239 2.69 3.63 -1.05
C VAL A 239 3.82 3.27 -2.00
N TYR A 240 3.99 4.07 -3.06
CA TYR A 240 4.99 3.79 -4.12
C TYR A 240 6.33 4.48 -3.89
N HIS A 241 6.31 5.62 -3.20
CA HIS A 241 7.49 6.42 -2.93
C HIS A 241 7.38 7.08 -1.55
N ILE A 242 8.46 7.00 -0.77
CA ILE A 242 8.58 7.61 0.55
C ILE A 242 9.64 8.71 0.44
N LYS A 243 9.25 9.96 0.69
CA LYS A 243 10.22 11.07 0.74
C LYS A 243 10.88 11.09 2.11
N VAL A 244 12.19 10.94 2.14
CA VAL A 244 12.98 10.89 3.38
C VAL A 244 13.88 12.11 3.46
N PHE A 245 13.82 12.80 4.58
CA PHE A 245 14.65 13.96 4.89
C PHE A 245 15.41 13.72 6.20
N GLY A 246 16.64 14.23 6.28
CA GLY A 246 17.54 13.99 7.41
C GLY A 246 18.12 12.57 7.42
N ARG A 247 18.78 12.22 8.53
CA ARG A 247 19.38 10.90 8.75
C ARG A 247 18.90 10.33 10.07
N PHE A 248 18.61 9.03 10.10
CA PHE A 248 18.43 8.34 11.37
C PHE A 248 19.78 8.31 12.10
N ALA A 249 19.74 8.60 13.39
CA ALA A 249 20.90 8.58 14.27
C ALA A 249 21.25 7.13 14.60
N ASP A 250 22.55 6.82 14.65
CA ASP A 250 22.98 5.51 15.07
C ASP A 250 22.77 5.29 16.58
N ALA A 251 22.75 4.03 17.00
CA ALA A 251 22.60 3.66 18.40
C ALA A 251 23.75 4.18 19.29
N SER A 252 24.87 4.63 18.72
CA SER A 252 25.96 5.31 19.44
C SER A 252 25.67 6.79 19.71
N GLU A 253 24.80 7.44 18.93
CA GLU A 253 24.48 8.86 19.06
C GLU A 253 23.32 9.10 20.03
N CYS A 254 22.25 8.31 19.92
CA CYS A 254 21.15 8.32 20.88
C CYS A 254 20.48 6.95 20.98
N LYS A 255 19.93 6.65 22.17
CA LYS A 255 19.20 5.41 22.43
C LYS A 255 17.69 5.50 22.27
N VAL A 256 17.14 6.71 22.26
CA VAL A 256 15.69 6.94 22.19
C VAL A 256 15.37 7.70 20.91
N MET A 257 14.42 7.15 20.15
CA MET A 257 13.77 7.84 19.05
C MET A 257 12.31 8.06 19.42
N ILE A 258 11.76 9.22 19.09
CA ILE A 258 10.34 9.50 19.25
C ILE A 258 9.69 9.83 17.91
N GLY A 259 8.47 9.32 17.69
CA GLY A 259 7.67 9.60 16.50
C GLY A 259 6.29 10.13 16.86
N ASN A 260 5.69 10.95 15.99
CA ASN A 260 4.25 11.16 16.05
C ASN A 260 3.54 9.84 15.71
N HIS A 261 2.28 9.70 16.12
CA HIS A 261 1.55 8.46 15.93
C HIS A 261 0.27 8.69 15.14
N SER A 262 0.26 8.26 13.87
CA SER A 262 -0.83 8.49 12.93
C SER A 262 -1.62 7.22 12.66
N CYS A 263 -0.94 6.14 12.26
CA CYS A 263 -1.54 4.87 11.90
C CYS A 263 -0.50 3.74 11.83
N ILE A 264 -0.95 2.52 11.52
CA ILE A 264 -0.08 1.34 11.46
C ILE A 264 1.01 1.43 10.38
N MET A 265 0.76 2.13 9.26
CA MET A 265 1.73 2.24 8.17
C MET A 265 2.99 2.99 8.58
N GLU A 266 2.84 4.06 9.37
CA GLU A 266 3.95 4.81 9.93
C GLU A 266 4.80 3.93 10.85
N VAL A 267 4.17 3.11 11.69
CA VAL A 267 4.88 2.19 12.58
C VAL A 267 5.76 1.24 11.76
N ILE A 268 5.21 0.60 10.72
CA ILE A 268 5.97 -0.32 9.85
C ILE A 268 7.16 0.40 9.22
N ILE A 269 6.96 1.61 8.72
CA ILE A 269 8.01 2.39 8.04
C ILE A 269 9.09 2.82 9.02
N LEU A 270 8.72 3.33 10.20
CA LEU A 270 9.69 3.71 11.23
C LEU A 270 10.51 2.52 11.72
N PHE A 271 9.92 1.32 11.78
CA PHE A 271 10.67 0.12 12.11
C PHE A 271 11.71 -0.22 11.04
N ILE A 272 11.32 -0.20 9.77
CA ILE A 272 12.24 -0.47 8.67
C ILE A 272 13.36 0.57 8.63
N MET A 273 13.00 1.85 8.72
CA MET A 273 13.95 2.95 8.56
C MET A 273 14.85 3.15 9.80
N GLY A 274 14.35 2.86 10.99
CA GLY A 274 15.10 2.87 12.25
C GLY A 274 15.86 1.57 12.54
N ASN A 275 16.05 0.71 11.53
CA ASN A 275 16.74 -0.59 11.66
C ASN A 275 16.18 -1.47 12.79
N PHE A 276 14.86 -1.68 12.73
CA PHE A 276 14.02 -2.46 13.65
C PHE A 276 14.35 -2.16 15.12
N PRO A 277 14.08 -0.94 15.61
CA PRO A 277 14.35 -0.61 16.99
C PRO A 277 13.45 -1.45 17.91
N SER A 278 13.84 -1.53 19.17
CA SER A 278 12.96 -1.96 20.25
C SER A 278 11.82 -0.96 20.42
N PHE A 279 10.72 -1.40 21.03
CA PHE A 279 9.49 -0.61 21.12
C PHE A 279 8.71 -1.01 22.37
N VAL A 280 7.71 -0.21 22.72
CA VAL A 280 6.75 -0.51 23.78
C VAL A 280 5.49 -1.11 23.16
N THR A 281 5.04 -2.27 23.64
CA THR A 281 3.81 -2.91 23.16
C THR A 281 2.96 -3.40 24.31
N ARG A 282 1.65 -3.52 24.08
CA ARG A 282 0.77 -4.19 25.05
C ARG A 282 0.89 -5.70 24.90
N LYS A 283 0.74 -6.42 26.01
CA LYS A 283 0.77 -7.88 26.05
C LYS A 283 -0.25 -8.52 25.12
N GLU A 284 -1.44 -7.94 25.00
CA GLU A 284 -2.52 -8.50 24.15
C GLU A 284 -2.14 -8.53 22.66
N ASN A 285 -1.21 -7.69 22.21
CA ASN A 285 -0.73 -7.72 20.82
C ASN A 285 0.11 -8.98 20.56
N CYS A 286 0.90 -9.41 21.55
CA CYS A 286 1.70 -10.65 21.48
C CYS A 286 0.81 -11.89 21.44
N GLU A 287 -0.39 -11.82 21.99
CA GLU A 287 -1.36 -12.92 22.01
C GLU A 287 -2.20 -13.00 20.73
N LYS A 288 -2.50 -11.87 20.09
CA LYS A 288 -3.48 -11.79 18.99
C LYS A 288 -2.88 -11.78 17.59
N VAL A 289 -1.66 -11.27 17.43
CA VAL A 289 -1.06 -11.05 16.10
C VAL A 289 -0.08 -12.18 15.78
N PRO A 290 -0.22 -12.88 14.64
CA PRO A 290 0.68 -13.97 14.25
C PRO A 290 2.16 -13.54 14.28
N PHE A 291 3.02 -14.39 14.85
CA PHE A 291 4.47 -14.19 14.98
C PHE A 291 4.91 -12.96 15.80
N PHE A 292 3.97 -12.13 16.28
CA PHE A 292 4.31 -10.85 16.90
C PHE A 292 5.02 -11.02 18.25
N ALA A 293 4.71 -12.09 19.01
CA ALA A 293 5.42 -12.42 20.23
C ALA A 293 6.92 -12.65 19.97
N ASP A 294 7.26 -13.47 18.98
CA ASP A 294 8.65 -13.76 18.60
C ASP A 294 9.38 -12.50 18.10
N VAL A 295 8.68 -11.66 17.33
CA VAL A 295 9.22 -10.36 16.88
C VAL A 295 9.49 -9.44 18.07
N ALA A 296 8.54 -9.36 19.01
CA ALA A 296 8.68 -8.55 20.22
C ALA A 296 9.87 -9.03 21.07
N GLU A 297 10.05 -10.34 21.23
CA GLU A 297 11.19 -10.93 21.94
C GLU A 297 12.51 -10.62 21.22
N CYS A 298 12.59 -10.89 19.92
CA CYS A 298 13.81 -10.67 19.12
C CYS A 298 14.27 -9.21 19.13
N LEU A 299 13.33 -8.27 19.05
CA LEU A 299 13.60 -6.83 19.09
C LEU A 299 13.72 -6.29 20.53
N SER A 300 13.68 -7.17 21.54
CA SER A 300 13.77 -6.81 22.96
C SER A 300 12.75 -5.73 23.33
N ALA A 301 11.50 -5.91 22.91
CA ALA A 301 10.38 -5.02 23.17
C ALA A 301 10.04 -4.97 24.65
N ILE A 302 9.58 -3.80 25.11
CA ILE A 302 9.09 -3.60 26.48
C ILE A 302 7.59 -3.91 26.46
N ILE A 303 7.21 -5.03 27.09
CA ILE A 303 5.83 -5.50 27.15
C ILE A 303 5.12 -4.88 28.35
N VAL A 304 3.98 -4.24 28.08
CA VAL A 304 3.11 -3.62 29.10
C VAL A 304 1.91 -4.51 29.32
N ASP A 305 1.73 -4.99 30.54
CA ASP A 305 0.54 -5.70 30.99
C ASP A 305 -0.30 -4.75 31.85
N ARG A 306 -1.45 -4.30 31.32
CA ARG A 306 -2.33 -3.35 32.04
C ARG A 306 -2.96 -3.95 33.29
N LYS A 307 -2.97 -5.28 33.42
CA LYS A 307 -3.51 -5.99 34.59
C LYS A 307 -2.50 -6.07 35.73
N ASP A 308 -1.21 -5.95 35.42
CA ASP A 308 -0.16 -5.91 36.43
C ASP A 308 0.04 -4.48 36.95
N VAL A 309 -0.18 -4.31 38.26
CA VAL A 309 -0.03 -3.04 38.98
C VAL A 309 1.40 -2.49 38.86
N ASN A 310 2.41 -3.37 38.78
CA ASN A 310 3.82 -2.98 38.69
C ASN A 310 4.28 -2.69 37.26
N SER A 311 3.51 -3.07 36.25
CA SER A 311 3.94 -3.00 34.84
C SER A 311 4.32 -1.59 34.41
N ARG A 312 3.65 -0.56 34.94
CA ARG A 312 4.00 0.85 34.65
C ARG A 312 5.40 1.22 35.15
N GLN A 313 5.74 0.81 36.38
CA GLN A 313 7.05 1.08 36.96
C GLN A 313 8.13 0.30 36.23
N GLN A 314 7.92 -1.00 36.00
CA GLN A 314 8.84 -1.83 35.22
C GLN A 314 9.09 -1.28 33.81
N THR A 315 8.05 -0.75 33.16
CA THR A 315 8.18 -0.08 31.87
C THR A 315 9.06 1.17 31.97
N ALA A 316 8.85 2.00 32.99
CA ALA A 316 9.67 3.19 33.22
C ALA A 316 11.14 2.83 33.47
N ASP A 317 11.40 1.81 34.29
CA ASP A 317 12.75 1.33 34.60
C ASP A 317 13.44 0.77 33.35
N ALA A 318 12.72 -0.02 32.53
CA ALA A 318 13.23 -0.57 31.28
C ALA A 318 13.55 0.53 30.25
N ILE A 319 12.70 1.55 30.13
CA ILE A 319 12.96 2.73 29.29
C ILE A 319 14.21 3.46 29.80
N GLY A 320 14.33 3.68 31.11
CA GLY A 320 15.48 4.34 31.72
C GLY A 320 16.79 3.58 31.52
N ALA A 321 16.78 2.27 31.73
CA ALA A 321 17.93 1.41 31.48
C ALA A 321 18.36 1.46 30.01
N ARG A 322 17.39 1.47 29.08
CA ARG A 322 17.70 1.52 27.65
C ARG A 322 18.25 2.87 27.21
N ALA A 323 17.66 3.97 27.69
CA ALA A 323 18.10 5.31 27.36
C ALA A 323 19.55 5.57 27.80
N LYS A 324 19.95 5.00 28.94
CA LYS A 324 21.28 5.15 29.54
C LYS A 324 22.31 4.13 29.04
N ASP A 325 21.89 3.10 28.30
CA ASP A 325 22.79 2.08 27.78
C ASP A 325 23.79 2.70 26.79
N ARG A 326 25.09 2.64 27.09
CA ARG A 326 26.14 3.22 26.23
C ARG A 326 26.72 2.23 25.22
N ASN A 327 26.30 0.97 25.25
CA ASN A 327 26.82 -0.04 24.32
C ASN A 327 26.25 0.21 22.90
N PRO A 328 27.08 0.47 21.87
CA PRO A 328 26.60 0.73 20.51
C PRO A 328 25.80 -0.42 19.89
N LYS A 329 26.01 -1.67 20.35
CA LYS A 329 25.29 -2.86 19.86
C LYS A 329 23.89 -3.01 20.44
N SER A 330 23.53 -2.20 21.43
CA SER A 330 22.20 -2.23 22.04
C SER A 330 21.17 -1.58 21.13
N PRO A 331 19.99 -2.21 20.93
CA PRO A 331 18.96 -1.67 20.06
C PRO A 331 18.45 -0.33 20.58
N GLN A 332 18.25 0.63 19.69
CA GLN A 332 17.52 1.86 20.02
C GLN A 332 16.08 1.53 20.42
N LEU A 333 15.43 2.46 21.11
CA LEU A 333 14.04 2.39 21.52
C LEU A 333 13.23 3.42 20.75
N LEU A 334 12.22 2.98 20.00
CA LEU A 334 11.21 3.84 19.39
C LEU A 334 10.02 3.99 20.34
N VAL A 335 9.67 5.23 20.67
CA VAL A 335 8.51 5.56 21.51
C VAL A 335 7.58 6.52 20.78
N PHE A 336 6.27 6.28 20.92
CA PHE A 336 5.24 7.21 20.46
C PHE A 336 4.66 7.95 21.68
N PRO A 337 5.18 9.16 22.02
CA PRO A 337 4.88 9.83 23.29
C PRO A 337 3.42 10.27 23.44
N GLU A 338 2.66 10.44 22.34
CA GLU A 338 1.20 10.65 22.38
C GLU A 338 0.49 9.48 23.10
N GLY A 339 1.03 8.26 22.97
CA GLY A 339 0.48 7.04 23.57
C GLY A 339 -0.82 6.55 22.95
N THR A 340 -1.24 7.15 21.84
CA THR A 340 -2.38 6.78 20.99
C THR A 340 -2.19 7.43 19.61
N THR A 341 -2.98 7.01 18.62
CA THR A 341 -2.98 7.60 17.28
C THR A 341 -3.79 8.89 17.24
N SER A 342 -3.30 9.91 16.53
CA SER A 342 -3.93 11.21 16.36
C SER A 342 -4.28 11.50 14.89
N ASN A 343 -4.83 12.68 14.61
CA ASN A 343 -5.45 13.02 13.33
C ASN A 343 -4.54 13.81 12.35
N GLN A 344 -3.25 13.98 12.67
CA GLN A 344 -2.28 14.83 11.96
C GLN A 344 -2.63 16.34 11.89
N ARG A 345 -3.71 16.79 12.55
CA ARG A 345 -4.08 18.21 12.64
C ARG A 345 -3.63 18.82 13.96
N ALA A 346 -3.56 18.01 15.01
CA ALA A 346 -2.91 18.37 16.25
C ALA A 346 -2.18 17.17 16.87
N LEU A 347 -1.00 17.40 17.43
CA LEU A 347 -0.34 16.40 18.28
C LEU A 347 -0.94 16.42 19.68
N PHE A 348 -1.25 15.24 20.21
CA PHE A 348 -1.70 15.11 21.60
C PHE A 348 -0.56 15.41 22.57
N MET A 349 -0.93 15.68 23.83
CA MET A 349 0.03 15.95 24.88
C MET A 349 1.02 14.78 25.02
N PHE A 350 2.31 15.06 24.86
CA PHE A 350 3.34 14.04 25.00
C PHE A 350 3.45 13.57 26.44
N LYS A 351 3.44 12.25 26.65
CA LYS A 351 3.73 11.64 27.94
C LYS A 351 5.22 11.73 28.21
N LYS A 352 5.58 12.16 29.43
CA LYS A 352 6.97 12.35 29.86
C LYS A 352 7.83 11.08 29.94
N GLY A 353 7.26 9.88 29.84
CA GLY A 353 7.94 8.62 30.17
C GLY A 353 9.28 8.40 29.45
N ALA A 354 9.37 8.72 28.16
CA ALA A 354 10.62 8.60 27.40
C ALA A 354 11.66 9.68 27.74
N MET A 355 11.21 10.79 28.34
CA MET A 355 12.02 11.97 28.67
C MET A 355 12.53 11.94 30.12
N VAL A 356 11.92 11.12 31.00
CA VAL A 356 12.34 10.94 32.41
C VAL A 356 13.84 10.65 32.56
N PRO A 357 14.51 9.86 31.70
CA PRO A 357 15.93 9.57 31.85
C PRO A 357 16.86 10.78 31.64
N GLY A 358 16.38 11.88 31.02
CA GLY A 358 17.18 13.08 30.74
C GLY A 358 18.25 12.87 29.65
N GLU A 359 18.08 11.87 28.79
CA GLU A 359 19.03 11.50 27.75
C GLU A 359 18.72 12.18 26.40
N PRO A 360 19.73 12.37 25.53
CA PRO A 360 19.51 12.83 24.17
C PRO A 360 18.59 11.86 23.40
N LEU A 361 17.72 12.42 22.55
CA LEU A 361 16.79 11.66 21.73
C LEU A 361 16.71 12.21 20.31
N GLN A 362 16.23 11.39 19.39
CA GLN A 362 15.94 11.82 18.03
C GLN A 362 14.44 11.89 17.77
N MET A 363 13.97 13.03 17.27
CA MET A 363 12.59 13.20 16.80
C MET A 363 12.47 12.79 15.33
N VAL A 364 11.47 11.97 15.00
CA VAL A 364 11.17 11.53 13.64
C VAL A 364 9.73 11.88 13.31
N CYS A 365 9.54 12.86 12.42
CA CYS A 365 8.24 13.35 12.01
C CYS A 365 7.78 12.61 10.75
N VAL A 366 6.61 11.97 10.81
CA VAL A 366 5.99 11.26 9.68
C VAL A 366 4.67 11.94 9.33
N SER A 367 4.54 12.32 8.07
CA SER A 367 3.36 12.98 7.54
C SER A 367 2.83 12.20 6.34
N PHE A 368 1.51 12.06 6.28
CA PHE A 368 0.78 11.58 5.12
C PHE A 368 0.05 12.78 4.50
N PRO A 369 0.60 13.43 3.46
CA PRO A 369 -0.15 14.43 2.70
C PRO A 369 -1.39 13.79 2.07
N TYR A 370 -2.55 14.41 2.28
CA TYR A 370 -3.83 13.92 1.76
C TYR A 370 -4.71 15.04 1.21
N LYS A 371 -5.67 14.65 0.37
CA LYS A 371 -6.73 15.52 -0.14
C LYS A 371 -8.13 15.02 0.21
N HIS A 372 -8.40 13.73 -0.02
CA HIS A 372 -9.74 13.13 0.17
C HIS A 372 -9.78 12.02 1.23
N PHE A 373 -8.62 11.54 1.69
CA PHE A 373 -8.51 10.48 2.66
C PHE A 373 -7.33 10.71 3.60
N ASN A 374 -7.63 11.04 4.85
CA ASN A 374 -6.65 11.06 5.92
C ASN A 374 -6.44 9.62 6.46
N PRO A 375 -5.25 9.01 6.32
CA PRO A 375 -5.00 7.63 6.73
C PRO A 375 -4.79 7.46 8.24
N CYS A 376 -5.09 8.47 9.06
CA CYS A 376 -5.05 8.35 10.51
C CYS A 376 -6.07 7.34 11.06
N TRP A 377 -5.64 6.60 12.08
CA TRP A 377 -6.51 5.68 12.82
C TRP A 377 -7.07 6.39 14.06
N THR A 378 -8.05 7.27 13.88
CA THR A 378 -8.65 8.02 14.99
C THR A 378 -9.85 7.32 15.64
N GLY A 379 -10.38 6.27 15.02
CA GLY A 379 -11.52 5.52 15.55
C GLY A 379 -12.88 6.18 15.30
N ARG A 380 -13.94 5.35 15.32
CA ARG A 380 -15.33 5.77 15.07
C ARG A 380 -15.84 6.88 16.00
N PRO A 381 -15.51 6.92 17.31
CA PRO A 381 -15.96 7.99 18.22
C PRO A 381 -15.59 9.40 17.75
N CYS A 382 -14.48 9.55 17.02
CA CYS A 382 -14.02 10.83 16.45
C CYS A 382 -14.51 11.06 15.01
N GLY A 383 -15.48 10.26 14.53
CA GLY A 383 -15.91 10.24 13.12
C GLY A 383 -14.89 9.62 12.17
N GLY A 384 -13.87 8.94 12.71
CA GLY A 384 -12.70 8.47 12.00
C GLY A 384 -12.74 7.02 11.54
N ASN A 385 -11.58 6.58 11.02
CA ASN A 385 -11.41 5.22 10.54
C ASN A 385 -11.32 4.23 11.70
N SER A 386 -12.12 3.16 11.66
CA SER A 386 -11.76 1.91 12.32
C SER A 386 -10.69 1.15 11.52
N PHE A 387 -10.18 0.04 12.05
CA PHE A 387 -9.18 -0.77 11.34
C PHE A 387 -9.66 -1.24 9.96
N SER A 388 -10.92 -1.68 9.84
CA SER A 388 -11.49 -2.10 8.55
C SER A 388 -11.64 -0.93 7.58
N ASP A 389 -12.08 0.23 8.07
CA ASP A 389 -12.21 1.44 7.25
C ASP A 389 -10.84 1.88 6.73
N LEU A 390 -9.82 1.84 7.60
CA LEU A 390 -8.45 2.14 7.24
C LEU A 390 -7.95 1.19 6.15
N LEU A 391 -8.14 -0.13 6.32
CA LEU A 391 -7.71 -1.14 5.34
C LEU A 391 -8.40 -0.94 3.98
N MET A 392 -9.72 -0.78 3.96
CA MET A 392 -10.48 -0.59 2.72
C MET A 392 -10.12 0.73 2.02
N ARG A 393 -10.01 1.83 2.77
CA ARG A 393 -9.72 3.16 2.20
C ARG A 393 -8.27 3.30 1.77
N LEU A 394 -7.33 2.72 2.51
CA LEU A 394 -5.91 2.69 2.13
C LEU A 394 -5.72 1.90 0.82
N CYS A 395 -6.28 0.69 0.73
CA CYS A 395 -6.17 -0.16 -0.46
C CYS A 395 -6.96 0.36 -1.67
N SER A 396 -7.89 1.31 -1.50
CA SER A 396 -8.64 1.94 -2.61
C SER A 396 -8.09 3.31 -3.05
N GLN A 397 -6.93 3.75 -2.55
CA GLN A 397 -6.28 4.96 -3.09
C GLN A 397 -5.46 4.65 -4.34
N PHE A 398 -5.48 5.52 -5.33
CA PHE A 398 -4.52 5.41 -6.44
C PHE A 398 -3.08 5.54 -5.96
N VAL A 399 -2.81 6.51 -5.08
CA VAL A 399 -1.50 6.75 -4.45
C VAL A 399 -1.72 7.20 -3.01
N ASN A 400 -0.91 6.69 -2.09
CA ASN A 400 -0.75 7.20 -0.73
C ASN A 400 0.63 7.86 -0.61
N HIS A 401 0.64 9.18 -0.39
CA HIS A 401 1.89 9.93 -0.24
C HIS A 401 2.41 9.86 1.19
N LEU A 402 3.74 9.78 1.34
CA LEU A 402 4.38 9.73 2.65
C LEU A 402 5.67 10.56 2.65
N GLU A 403 5.81 11.38 3.67
CA GLU A 403 6.98 12.19 3.95
C GLU A 403 7.48 11.88 5.35
N LEU A 404 8.79 11.70 5.50
CA LEU A 404 9.45 11.45 6.76
C LEU A 404 10.63 12.40 6.91
N ARG A 405 10.75 13.05 8.07
CA ARG A 405 11.92 13.86 8.44
C ARG A 405 12.47 13.39 9.78
N ALA A 406 13.68 12.83 9.76
CA ALA A 406 14.46 12.59 10.96
C ALA A 406 15.22 13.88 11.32
N LEU A 407 14.94 14.44 12.49
CA LEU A 407 15.61 15.64 12.98
C LEU A 407 17.00 15.29 13.54
N PRO A 408 17.91 16.26 13.68
CA PRO A 408 19.14 16.06 14.44
C PRO A 408 18.85 15.56 15.85
N VAL A 409 19.83 14.88 16.47
CA VAL A 409 19.73 14.46 17.87
C VAL A 409 19.59 15.70 18.74
N TYR A 410 18.53 15.72 19.55
CA TYR A 410 18.26 16.80 20.49
C TYR A 410 18.77 16.43 21.88
N THR A 411 19.60 17.30 22.43
CA THR A 411 20.16 17.14 23.79
C THR A 411 19.36 18.04 24.72
N PRO A 412 18.75 17.50 25.80
CA PRO A 412 17.97 18.30 26.73
C PRO A 412 18.86 19.26 27.50
N THR A 413 18.34 20.47 27.71
CA THR A 413 18.87 21.49 28.61
C THR A 413 18.87 21.01 30.07
N GLU A 414 19.59 21.69 30.95
CA GLU A 414 19.62 21.35 32.37
C GLU A 414 18.25 21.53 33.03
N GLU A 415 17.44 22.49 32.56
CA GLU A 415 16.06 22.69 32.97
C GLU A 415 15.18 21.50 32.56
N GLU A 416 15.28 21.05 31.32
CA GLU A 416 14.55 19.89 30.79
C GLU A 416 14.94 18.57 31.44
N ARG A 417 16.21 18.42 31.84
CA ARG A 417 16.67 17.26 32.62
C ARG A 417 16.02 17.20 34.00
N LYS A 418 15.73 18.37 34.60
CA LYS A 418 15.04 18.49 35.89
C LYS A 418 13.52 18.39 35.75
N ASP A 419 12.97 18.83 34.63
CA ASP A 419 11.54 18.75 34.31
C ASP A 419 11.27 17.95 33.01
N PRO A 420 11.05 16.63 33.13
CA PRO A 420 10.70 15.79 31.98
C PRO A 420 9.40 16.18 31.27
N ALA A 421 8.48 16.90 31.93
CA ALA A 421 7.26 17.37 31.30
C ALA A 421 7.55 18.58 30.39
N LEU A 422 8.42 19.48 30.81
CA LEU A 422 8.95 20.56 29.97
C LEU A 422 9.65 19.99 28.73
N TYR A 423 10.53 18.99 28.93
CA TYR A 423 11.22 18.32 27.83
C TYR A 423 10.23 17.71 26.81
N ALA A 424 9.20 17.01 27.31
CA ALA A 424 8.17 16.44 26.47
C ALA A 424 7.37 17.50 25.71
N LYS A 425 7.06 18.64 26.35
CA LYS A 425 6.35 19.77 25.75
C LYS A 425 7.16 20.44 24.64
N HIS A 426 8.45 20.70 24.85
CA HIS A 426 9.32 21.25 23.81
C HIS A 426 9.46 20.31 22.62
N CYS A 427 9.64 19.00 22.86
CA CYS A 427 9.62 17.98 21.81
C CYS A 427 8.31 18.00 21.01
N GLN A 428 7.16 18.09 21.70
CA GLN A 428 5.84 18.18 21.05
C GLN A 428 5.75 19.41 20.15
N GLN A 429 6.20 20.57 20.64
CA GLN A 429 6.16 21.82 19.88
C GLN A 429 7.08 21.77 18.65
N MET A 430 8.31 21.29 18.80
CA MET A 430 9.25 21.13 17.69
C MET A 430 8.68 20.21 16.61
N MET A 431 8.13 19.06 16.99
CA MET A 431 7.53 18.11 16.05
C MET A 431 6.28 18.69 15.37
N ALA A 432 5.40 19.36 16.12
CA ALA A 432 4.20 19.99 15.58
C ALA A 432 4.53 21.10 14.57
N THR A 433 5.55 21.91 14.83
CA THR A 433 6.06 22.89 13.85
C THR A 433 6.51 22.19 12.58
N VAL A 434 7.35 21.14 12.67
CA VAL A 434 7.82 20.38 11.50
C VAL A 434 6.66 19.79 10.69
N LEU A 435 5.65 19.24 11.36
CA LEU A 435 4.46 18.65 10.75
C LEU A 435 3.45 19.69 10.21
N ARG A 436 3.67 20.98 10.49
CA ARG A 436 2.72 22.08 10.24
C ARG A 436 1.35 21.80 10.83
N CYS A 437 1.31 21.34 12.07
CA CYS A 437 0.09 21.06 12.80
C CYS A 437 0.07 21.78 14.16
N SER A 438 -1.07 21.76 14.84
CA SER A 438 -1.24 22.35 16.16
C SER A 438 -0.74 21.43 17.27
N VAL A 439 -0.64 21.95 18.49
CA VAL A 439 -0.52 21.14 19.71
C VAL A 439 -1.84 21.11 20.45
N SER A 440 -2.08 20.06 21.23
CA SER A 440 -3.25 19.98 22.10
C SER A 440 -2.90 19.36 23.44
N SER A 441 -3.61 19.79 24.48
CA SER A 441 -3.55 19.19 25.82
C SER A 441 -4.36 17.90 25.96
N CYS A 442 -5.02 17.46 24.87
CA CYS A 442 -5.79 16.21 24.81
C CYS A 442 -4.92 14.98 25.12
N LYS A 443 -5.55 13.99 25.75
CA LYS A 443 -4.98 12.71 26.14
C LYS A 443 -5.85 11.56 25.62
N TYR A 444 -5.31 10.34 25.66
CA TYR A 444 -6.08 9.13 25.35
C TYR A 444 -7.36 8.97 26.18
N SER A 445 -7.36 9.43 27.44
CA SER A 445 -8.57 9.42 28.30
C SER A 445 -9.71 10.24 27.72
N ASP A 446 -9.41 11.23 26.90
CA ASP A 446 -10.41 12.14 26.32
C ASP A 446 -11.10 11.47 25.15
N TYR A 447 -10.32 10.74 24.34
CA TYR A 447 -10.87 9.80 23.38
C TYR A 447 -11.73 8.72 24.05
N GLU A 448 -11.27 8.13 25.16
CA GLU A 448 -12.05 7.12 25.89
C GLU A 448 -13.38 7.69 26.42
N SER A 449 -13.38 8.93 26.92
CA SER A 449 -14.59 9.61 27.39
C SER A 449 -15.64 9.78 26.29
N ILE A 450 -15.22 10.16 25.06
CA ILE A 450 -16.11 10.24 23.90
C ILE A 450 -16.64 8.85 23.53
N SER A 451 -15.78 7.83 23.54
CA SER A 451 -16.17 6.47 23.13
C SER A 451 -17.13 5.78 24.10
N THR A 452 -17.06 6.11 25.40
CA THR A 452 -17.93 5.54 26.44
C THR A 452 -19.18 6.39 26.72
N GLY A 453 -19.27 7.59 26.14
CA GLY A 453 -20.35 8.54 26.42
C GLY A 453 -20.36 9.08 27.86
N LYS A 454 -19.31 8.82 28.65
CA LYS A 454 -19.18 9.32 30.02
C LYS A 454 -18.48 10.68 30.00
N SER A 455 -19.20 11.73 30.36
CA SER A 455 -18.59 13.04 30.65
C SER A 455 -17.57 12.88 31.78
N ARG A 456 -16.41 13.53 31.67
CA ARG A 456 -15.36 13.54 32.72
C ARG A 456 -16.00 13.85 34.08
N SER A 457 -15.89 12.92 35.03
CA SER A 457 -16.18 13.13 36.45
C SER A 457 -15.03 13.86 37.13
#